data_AF-A0A3M1F8I4-F1
#
_entry.id   AF-A0A3M1F8I4-F1
#
_cell.length_a   1.000
_cell.length_b   1.000
_cell.length_c   1.000
_cell.angle_alpha   90.00
_cell.angle_beta   90.00
_cell.angle_gamma   90.00
#
_symmetry.space_group_name_H-M   'P 1'
#
loop_
_entity.id
_entity.type
_entity.pdbx_description
1 polymer ?
#
loop_
_entity_poly.entity_id
_entity_poly.type
_entity_poly.pdbx_seq_one_letter_code
_entity_poly.pdbx_strand_id
1 'polypeptide(L)'
;MSQYPTRVGEVRPSQLLYTYGVGAIIDLPRLSVIVTGLEDWPTNPQYAQPVVEDRLLTAVRYTLPTVKKLLSPPITADSGLPVDPFDSMAKIGVPVATFPRWMVCP
;
A
#
# COMPACT_ATOMS: atom_id res chain seq x y z
N MET A 1 1.41 19.39 14.01
CA MET A 1 2.54 19.05 13.11
C MET A 1 1.98 18.25 11.97
N SER A 2 2.02 18.76 10.74
CA SER A 2 1.43 18.09 9.58
C SER A 2 2.29 16.87 9.21
N GLN A 3 1.94 15.69 9.73
CA GLN A 3 2.68 14.46 9.56
C GLN A 3 2.35 13.84 8.19
N TYR A 4 2.95 14.38 7.14
CA TYR A 4 2.88 13.73 5.83
C TYR A 4 3.79 12.50 5.83
N PRO A 5 3.30 11.32 5.40
CA PRO A 5 4.12 10.11 5.36
C PRO A 5 5.30 10.28 4.40
N THR A 6 6.45 9.73 4.77
CA THR A 6 7.68 9.72 3.95
C THR A 6 7.76 8.44 3.15
N ARG A 7 8.06 8.53 1.85
CA ARG A 7 8.30 7.34 1.01
C ARG A 7 9.64 6.71 1.41
N VAL A 8 9.61 5.46 1.81
CA VAL A 8 10.80 4.74 2.34
C VAL A 8 11.38 3.70 1.38
N GLY A 9 10.64 3.33 0.33
CA GLY A 9 11.06 2.32 -0.63
C GLY A 9 10.04 2.06 -1.72
N GLU A 10 10.27 0.99 -2.48
CA GLU A 10 9.39 0.54 -3.55
C GLU A 10 9.35 -0.99 -3.59
N VAL A 11 8.20 -1.54 -3.97
CA VAL A 11 7.98 -2.96 -4.18
C VAL A 11 7.23 -3.14 -5.49
N ARG A 12 7.57 -4.17 -6.26
CA ARG A 12 6.85 -4.47 -7.51
C ARG A 12 5.40 -4.85 -7.21
N PRO A 13 4.41 -4.42 -8.01
CA PRO A 13 3.00 -4.77 -7.77
C PRO A 13 2.73 -6.26 -7.59
N SER A 14 3.43 -7.13 -8.35
CA SER A 14 3.32 -8.58 -8.19
C SER A 14 3.84 -9.07 -6.83
N GLN A 15 4.94 -8.51 -6.34
CA GLN A 15 5.47 -8.86 -5.03
C GLN A 15 4.54 -8.42 -3.91
N LEU A 16 3.88 -7.28 -4.05
CA LEU A 16 2.86 -6.82 -3.10
C LEU A 16 1.68 -7.80 -2.98
N LEU A 17 1.27 -8.43 -4.10
CA LEU A 17 0.15 -9.37 -4.10
C LEU A 17 0.50 -10.74 -3.51
N TYR A 18 1.74 -11.23 -3.72
CA TYR A 18 2.12 -12.61 -3.38
C TYR A 18 3.05 -12.75 -2.16
N THR A 19 3.91 -11.77 -1.90
CA THR A 19 5.02 -11.92 -0.94
C THR A 19 4.99 -10.86 0.16
N TYR A 20 4.71 -9.62 -0.20
CA TYR A 20 4.80 -8.45 0.67
C TYR A 20 3.44 -7.78 0.86
N GLY A 21 2.38 -8.58 0.99
CA GLY A 21 1.03 -8.10 1.25
C GLY A 21 0.84 -7.59 2.68
N VAL A 22 -0.42 -7.40 3.08
CA VAL A 22 -0.79 -6.96 4.43
C VAL A 22 -0.16 -7.87 5.50
N GLY A 23 0.47 -7.26 6.51
CA GLY A 23 1.15 -7.96 7.60
C GLY A 23 2.53 -8.52 7.26
N ALA A 24 2.98 -8.41 6.01
CA ALA A 24 4.33 -8.83 5.64
C ALA A 24 5.38 -7.88 6.22
N ILE A 25 6.49 -8.45 6.67
CA ILE A 25 7.68 -7.69 7.08
C ILE A 25 8.58 -7.55 5.85
N ILE A 26 8.99 -6.32 5.56
CA ILE A 26 9.88 -5.96 4.46
C ILE A 26 11.14 -5.39 5.07
N ASP A 27 12.28 -5.98 4.71
CA ASP A 27 13.58 -5.47 5.10
C ASP A 27 14.10 -4.47 4.05
N LEU A 28 14.27 -3.22 4.45
CA LEU A 28 14.86 -2.17 3.63
C LEU A 28 16.33 -1.95 4.08
N PRO A 29 17.19 -1.31 3.27
CA PRO A 29 18.62 -1.22 3.56
C PRO A 29 19.01 -0.62 4.92
N ARG A 30 18.12 0.13 5.58
CA ARG A 30 18.40 0.81 6.86
C ARG A 30 17.32 0.62 7.93
N LEU A 31 16.19 -0.01 7.61
CA LEU A 31 15.12 -0.27 8.55
C LEU A 31 14.26 -1.43 8.04
N SER A 32 13.60 -2.13 8.95
CA SER A 32 12.54 -3.05 8.58
C SER A 32 11.18 -2.42 8.86
N VAL A 33 10.21 -2.76 8.03
CA VAL A 33 8.84 -2.25 8.11
C VAL A 33 7.84 -3.38 8.01
N ILE A 34 6.65 -3.17 8.54
CA ILE A 34 5.51 -4.06 8.37
C ILE A 34 4.43 -3.35 7.56
N VAL A 35 3.84 -4.05 6.59
CA VAL A 35 2.71 -3.55 5.81
C VAL A 35 1.48 -3.50 6.71
N THR A 36 0.85 -2.33 6.81
CA THR A 36 -0.29 -2.14 7.73
C THR A 36 -1.56 -2.79 7.19
N GLY A 37 -2.56 -2.93 8.07
CA GLY A 37 -3.87 -3.48 7.75
C GLY A 37 -4.65 -2.62 6.76
N LEU A 38 -5.62 -3.23 6.07
CA LEU A 38 -6.44 -2.55 5.05
C LEU A 38 -7.22 -1.34 5.58
N GLU A 39 -7.43 -1.26 6.89
CA GLU A 39 -8.01 -0.11 7.60
C GLU A 39 -7.20 1.18 7.42
N ASP A 40 -5.88 1.06 7.26
CA ASP A 40 -4.97 2.19 7.06
C ASP A 40 -4.74 2.50 5.57
N TRP A 41 -5.25 1.66 4.67
CA TRP A 41 -5.05 1.83 3.23
C TRP A 41 -5.95 2.94 2.70
N PRO A 42 -5.43 3.84 1.84
CA PRO A 42 -6.25 4.90 1.27
C PRO A 42 -7.32 4.31 0.37
N THR A 43 -8.57 4.72 0.58
CA THR A 43 -9.73 4.27 -0.22
C THR A 43 -10.18 5.30 -1.26
N ASN A 44 -9.44 6.41 -1.34
CA ASN A 44 -9.66 7.48 -2.31
C ASN A 44 -9.36 6.96 -3.73
N PRO A 45 -10.35 6.99 -4.65
CA PRO A 45 -10.19 6.53 -6.04
C PRO A 45 -9.04 7.18 -6.81
N GLN A 46 -8.59 8.38 -6.40
CA GLN A 46 -7.46 9.07 -7.02
C GLN A 46 -6.15 8.26 -6.90
N TYR A 47 -6.04 7.43 -5.87
CA TYR A 47 -4.81 6.73 -5.50
C TYR A 47 -4.98 5.22 -5.50
N ALA A 48 -6.17 4.74 -5.17
CA ALA A 48 -6.56 3.33 -5.21
C ALA A 48 -7.67 3.16 -6.25
N GLN A 49 -7.31 2.83 -7.49
CA GLN A 49 -8.25 2.81 -8.60
C GLN A 49 -9.26 1.67 -8.44
N PRO A 50 -10.55 1.89 -8.72
CA PRO A 50 -11.54 0.81 -8.69
C PRO A 50 -11.24 -0.25 -9.76
N VAL A 51 -11.30 -1.52 -9.35
CA VAL A 51 -11.26 -2.67 -10.28
C VAL A 51 -12.69 -2.94 -10.72
N VAL A 52 -13.05 -2.46 -11.91
CA VAL A 52 -14.41 -2.56 -12.47
C VAL A 52 -14.56 -3.88 -13.23
N GLU A 53 -14.77 -4.96 -12.49
CA GLU A 53 -15.02 -6.30 -13.04
C GLU A 53 -16.19 -6.96 -12.30
N ASP A 54 -17.39 -6.88 -12.87
CA ASP A 54 -18.64 -7.29 -12.21
C ASP A 54 -18.67 -8.79 -11.92
N ARG A 55 -18.08 -9.62 -12.80
CA ARG A 55 -18.00 -11.07 -12.58
C ARG A 55 -17.14 -11.40 -11.37
N LEU A 56 -16.01 -10.71 -11.24
CA LEU A 56 -15.10 -10.87 -10.11
C LEU A 56 -15.75 -10.40 -8.81
N LEU A 57 -16.37 -9.21 -8.82
CA LEU A 57 -17.06 -8.69 -7.63
C LEU A 57 -18.20 -9.62 -7.17
N THR A 58 -18.95 -10.18 -8.12
CA THR A 58 -20.00 -11.17 -7.82
C THR A 58 -19.42 -12.43 -7.20
N ALA A 59 -18.32 -12.97 -7.75
CA ALA A 59 -17.64 -14.14 -7.21
C ALA A 59 -17.08 -13.88 -5.80
N VAL A 60 -16.51 -12.70 -5.54
CA VAL A 60 -16.03 -12.30 -4.21
C VAL A 60 -17.20 -12.19 -3.23
N ARG A 61 -18.29 -11.54 -3.62
CA ARG A 61 -19.49 -11.37 -2.77
C ARG A 61 -20.18 -12.67 -2.42
N TYR A 62 -20.06 -13.70 -3.24
CA TYR A 62 -20.54 -15.04 -2.90
C TYR A 62 -19.90 -15.56 -1.60
N THR A 63 -18.63 -15.24 -1.38
CA THR A 63 -17.89 -15.64 -0.17
C THR A 63 -17.92 -14.56 0.92
N LEU A 64 -17.84 -13.28 0.52
CA LEU A 64 -17.77 -12.11 1.41
C LEU A 64 -18.84 -11.08 1.02
N PRO A 65 -20.09 -11.25 1.48
CA PRO A 65 -21.22 -10.43 1.04
C PRO A 65 -21.11 -8.93 1.35
N THR A 66 -20.26 -8.56 2.32
CA THR A 66 -20.06 -7.18 2.77
C THR A 66 -19.16 -6.36 1.84
N VAL A 67 -18.45 -6.99 0.89
CA VAL A 67 -17.53 -6.30 -0.01
C VAL A 67 -18.29 -5.42 -1.00
N LYS A 68 -18.09 -4.10 -0.90
CA LYS A 68 -18.78 -3.12 -1.77
C LYS A 68 -18.05 -2.87 -3.08
N LYS A 69 -16.73 -2.79 -3.04
CA LYS A 69 -15.87 -2.44 -4.18
C LYS A 69 -14.51 -3.14 -4.04
N LEU A 70 -13.87 -3.37 -5.17
CA LEU A 70 -12.48 -3.83 -5.26
C LEU A 70 -11.62 -2.65 -5.67
N LEU A 71 -10.50 -2.44 -4.98
CA LEU A 71 -9.56 -1.36 -5.27
C LEU A 71 -8.20 -1.96 -5.63
N SER A 72 -7.51 -1.33 -6.57
CA SER A 72 -6.10 -1.58 -6.81
C SER A 72 -5.28 -1.13 -5.59
N PRO A 73 -4.09 -1.69 -5.41
CA PRO A 73 -3.14 -1.13 -4.47
C PRO A 73 -2.88 0.36 -4.75
N PRO A 74 -2.55 1.16 -3.71
CA PRO A 74 -2.23 2.56 -3.86
C PRO A 74 -0.85 2.73 -4.50
N ILE A 75 -0.83 2.76 -5.83
CA ILE A 75 0.38 2.98 -6.62
C ILE A 75 0.22 4.27 -7.42
N THR A 76 1.24 5.12 -7.37
CA THR A 76 1.31 6.30 -8.23
C THR A 76 1.55 5.83 -9.67
N ALA A 77 0.82 6.42 -10.63
CA ALA A 77 1.06 6.14 -12.04
C ALA A 77 2.50 6.52 -12.42
N ASP A 78 3.20 5.63 -13.10
CA ASP A 78 4.54 5.90 -13.60
C ASP A 78 4.44 6.97 -14.71
N SER A 79 4.84 8.20 -14.39
CA SER A 79 4.80 9.32 -15.32
C SER A 79 6.01 9.35 -16.25
N GLY A 80 7.01 8.47 -16.06
CA GLY A 80 8.27 8.49 -16.80
C GLY A 80 9.13 9.73 -16.54
N LEU A 81 8.70 10.60 -15.62
CA LEU A 81 9.38 11.83 -15.21
C LEU A 81 9.98 11.64 -13.81
N PRO A 82 11.05 12.37 -13.46
CA PRO A 82 11.57 12.38 -12.10
C PRO A 82 10.46 12.74 -11.11
N VAL A 83 10.26 11.92 -10.09
CA VAL A 83 9.27 12.17 -9.04
C VAL A 83 9.65 13.43 -8.27
N ASP A 84 8.82 14.47 -8.32
CA ASP A 84 9.00 15.67 -7.51
C ASP A 84 8.79 15.33 -6.01
N PRO A 85 9.81 15.46 -5.15
CA PRO A 85 9.69 15.16 -3.73
C PRO A 85 8.67 16.04 -2.99
N PHE A 86 8.31 17.19 -3.54
CA PHE A 86 7.33 18.12 -2.96
C PHE A 86 5.90 17.84 -3.41
N ASP A 87 5.69 16.99 -4.42
CA ASP A 87 4.36 16.61 -4.85
C ASP A 87 3.65 15.78 -3.77
N SER A 88 2.38 16.11 -3.55
CA SER A 88 1.44 15.33 -2.75
C SER A 88 1.36 13.86 -3.21
N MET A 89 1.46 13.59 -4.52
CA MET A 89 1.37 12.24 -5.08
C MET A 89 2.63 11.40 -4.82
N ALA A 90 3.78 12.03 -4.60
CA ALA A 90 5.03 11.33 -4.28
C ALA A 90 5.01 10.65 -2.91
N LYS A 91 4.05 11.01 -2.06
CA LYS A 91 3.90 10.51 -0.68
C LYS A 91 2.87 9.39 -0.58
N ILE A 92 2.33 8.96 -1.71
CA ILE A 92 1.24 8.00 -1.81
C ILE A 92 1.83 6.65 -2.16
N GLY A 93 1.44 5.65 -1.39
CA GLY A 93 1.97 4.31 -1.51
C GLY A 93 1.27 3.36 -0.55
N VAL A 94 1.75 2.13 -0.53
CA VAL A 94 1.33 1.12 0.45
C VAL A 94 1.74 1.60 1.84
N PRO A 95 0.80 1.73 2.78
CA PRO A 95 1.11 2.16 4.13
C PRO A 95 1.92 1.10 4.87
N VAL A 96 2.94 1.56 5.58
CA VAL A 96 3.85 0.72 6.37
C VAL A 96 4.15 1.37 7.71
N ALA A 97 4.43 0.55 8.71
CA ALA A 97 4.89 0.99 10.02
C ALA A 97 6.28 0.41 10.30
N THR A 98 7.09 1.11 11.12
CA THR A 98 8.40 0.59 11.54
C THR A 98 8.25 -0.65 12.42
N PHE A 99 9.07 -1.66 12.15
CA PHE A 99 9.04 -2.93 12.89
C PHE A 99 10.46 -3.52 12.98
N PRO A 100 10.86 -4.12 14.12
CA PRO A 100 10.15 -4.18 15.40
C PRO A 100 10.20 -2.84 16.14
N ARG A 101 9.23 -2.59 17.04
CA ARG A 101 9.22 -1.37 17.87
C ARG A 101 10.12 -1.44 19.10
N TRP A 102 10.62 -2.63 19.43
CA TRP A 102 11.55 -2.86 20.52
C TRP A 102 12.73 -3.63 19.98
N MET A 103 13.93 -3.18 20.33
CA MET A 103 15.19 -3.82 19.99
C MET A 103 15.97 -4.04 21.27
N VAL A 104 16.73 -5.11 21.33
CA VAL A 104 17.70 -5.32 22.42
C VAL A 104 18.94 -4.50 22.08
N CYS A 105 19.48 -3.76 23.04
CA CYS A 105 20.78 -3.12 22.83
C CYS A 105 21.85 -4.21 22.61
N PRO A 106 22.68 -4.09 21.55
CA PRO A 106 23.82 -4.97 21.37
C PRO A 106 24.86 -4.81 22.48
#